data_AF-A0A7C1QIW5-F1
#
_entry.id   AF-A0A7C1QIW5-F1
#
_cell.length_a   1.000
_cell.length_b   1.000
_cell.length_c   1.000
_cell.angle_alpha   90.00
_cell.angle_beta   90.00
_cell.angle_gamma   90.00
#
_symmetry.space_group_name_H-M   'P 1'
#
loop_
_entity.id
_entity.type
_entity.pdbx_description
1 polymer ?
#
loop_
_entity_poly.entity_id
_entity_poly.type
_entity_poly.pdbx_seq_one_letter_code
_entity_poly.pdbx_strand_id
1 'polypeptide(L)'
;MRKILGILLLASSCAFAQDAELVINDLSGGKVDAVDATRIRDNSVSDTRNVLFDGIYIAEKRKGMTKLNTTAVGGGSAIVTQGEYRQSDGTRYHMLASGTSLYSRLSGSEFTVTTNTLSTTYPPDFVVYMNTFTVVDGVNNMKSWDTSTVFTQDATYQPRYIHVWQIRLWIAGDTTDGLSKLRCSEFLDPSDYAIAANPVAKDPAVFDINSEDGQRIICHT
;
A
#
# COMPACT_ATOMS: atom_id res chain seq x y z
N MET A 1 86.18 2.19 -12.37
CA MET A 1 85.03 1.53 -13.04
C MET A 1 83.75 2.17 -12.54
N ARG A 2 82.99 2.81 -13.44
CA ARG A 2 81.74 3.52 -13.17
C ARG A 2 80.61 2.50 -12.97
N LYS A 3 79.83 2.61 -11.89
CA LYS A 3 78.55 1.89 -11.75
C LYS A 3 77.41 2.90 -11.95
N ILE A 4 76.62 2.62 -12.97
CA ILE A 4 75.53 3.45 -13.50
C ILE A 4 74.24 3.15 -12.74
N LEU A 5 73.65 4.26 -12.29
CA LEU A 5 72.23 4.59 -12.13
C LEU A 5 71.20 3.61 -12.72
N GLY A 6 70.15 3.29 -11.96
CA GLY A 6 69.00 2.52 -12.45
C GLY A 6 67.82 2.55 -11.49
N ILE A 7 67.33 3.75 -11.16
CA ILE A 7 66.03 3.95 -10.50
C ILE A 7 64.96 3.80 -11.59
N LEU A 8 64.20 2.71 -11.56
CA LEU A 8 62.99 2.54 -12.37
C LEU A 8 61.78 2.65 -11.44
N LEU A 9 61.31 3.89 -11.21
CA LEU A 9 59.99 4.14 -10.64
C LEU A 9 58.95 3.75 -11.71
N LEU A 10 58.32 2.58 -11.55
CA LEU A 10 57.03 2.30 -12.18
C LEU A 10 55.96 3.14 -11.46
N ALA A 11 55.72 4.35 -11.95
CA ALA A 11 54.49 5.07 -11.65
C ALA A 11 53.36 4.38 -12.44
N SER A 12 52.69 3.41 -11.79
CA SER A 12 51.38 2.94 -12.24
C SER A 12 50.42 4.13 -12.16
N SER A 13 50.20 4.79 -13.29
CA SER A 13 49.11 5.73 -13.45
C SER A 13 47.79 4.95 -13.38
N CYS A 14 47.24 4.85 -12.17
CA CYS A 14 45.84 4.50 -11.98
C CYS A 14 45.01 5.61 -12.61
N ALA A 15 44.64 5.43 -13.88
CA ALA A 15 43.63 6.25 -14.52
C ALA A 15 42.31 5.98 -13.79
N PHE A 16 41.92 6.91 -12.91
CA PHE A 16 40.55 6.96 -12.43
C PHE A 16 39.67 7.24 -13.66
N ALA A 17 38.90 6.25 -14.08
CA ALA A 17 37.79 6.46 -14.99
C ALA A 17 36.81 7.38 -14.27
N GLN A 18 36.93 8.68 -14.52
CA GLN A 18 35.96 9.66 -14.09
C GLN A 18 34.80 9.49 -15.06
N ASP A 19 33.78 8.73 -14.66
CA ASP A 19 32.50 8.67 -15.39
C ASP A 19 32.02 10.12 -15.53
N ALA A 20 32.14 10.66 -16.73
CA ALA A 20 31.60 11.97 -17.03
C ALA A 20 30.08 11.84 -16.95
N GLU A 21 29.48 12.42 -15.91
CA GLU A 21 28.04 12.54 -15.80
C GLU A 21 27.55 13.40 -16.98
N LEU A 22 27.01 12.75 -18.00
CA LEU A 22 26.36 13.41 -19.11
C LEU A 22 25.06 14.04 -18.58
N VAL A 23 25.11 15.34 -18.33
CA VAL A 23 23.93 16.10 -17.94
C VAL A 23 23.12 16.41 -19.20
N ILE A 24 22.02 15.69 -19.39
CA ILE A 24 21.02 15.99 -20.42
C ILE A 24 20.08 17.07 -19.86
N ASN A 25 20.20 18.29 -20.38
CA ASN A 25 19.51 19.47 -19.83
C ASN A 25 18.08 19.68 -20.34
N ASP A 26 17.66 18.97 -21.39
CA ASP A 26 16.34 19.14 -22.00
C ASP A 26 15.66 17.79 -22.24
N LEU A 27 14.66 17.47 -21.40
CA LEU A 27 13.74 16.35 -21.59
C LEU A 27 12.29 16.82 -21.84
N SER A 28 12.11 17.99 -22.46
CA SER A 28 10.79 18.57 -22.76
C SER A 28 9.90 17.71 -23.66
N GLY A 29 10.48 16.79 -24.44
CA GLY A 29 9.76 15.81 -25.25
C GLY A 29 9.21 14.63 -24.46
N GLY A 30 9.64 14.47 -23.19
CA GLY A 30 9.15 13.45 -22.28
C GLY A 30 9.52 12.03 -22.69
N LYS A 31 8.78 11.06 -22.14
CA LYS A 31 8.95 9.64 -22.49
C LYS A 31 8.18 9.33 -23.78
N VAL A 32 8.87 8.75 -24.75
CA VAL A 32 8.27 8.28 -26.01
C VAL A 32 8.63 6.80 -26.20
N ASP A 33 7.62 5.95 -26.14
CA ASP A 33 7.72 4.49 -26.31
C ASP A 33 6.98 3.96 -27.55
N ALA A 34 6.23 4.83 -28.25
CA ALA A 34 5.43 4.48 -29.40
C ALA A 34 6.19 4.45 -30.75
N VAL A 35 7.45 4.92 -30.78
CA VAL A 35 8.29 4.93 -31.99
C VAL A 35 9.60 4.21 -31.74
N ASP A 36 10.22 3.74 -32.82
CA ASP A 36 11.56 3.15 -32.77
C ASP A 36 12.55 4.09 -32.07
N ALA A 37 13.46 3.52 -31.27
CA ALA A 37 14.45 4.29 -30.50
C ALA A 37 15.36 5.17 -31.39
N THR A 38 15.51 4.84 -32.66
CA THR A 38 16.26 5.67 -33.64
C THR A 38 15.49 6.90 -34.12
N ARG A 39 14.20 7.01 -33.78
CA ARG A 39 13.28 8.07 -34.23
C ARG A 39 12.74 8.92 -33.09
N ILE A 40 13.24 8.72 -31.86
CA ILE A 40 12.93 9.62 -30.75
C ILE A 40 13.64 10.96 -31.00
N ARG A 41 13.00 12.06 -30.62
CA ARG A 41 13.60 13.39 -30.75
C ARG A 41 14.71 13.56 -29.71
N ASP A 42 15.66 14.46 -29.97
CA ASP A 42 16.80 14.72 -29.08
C ASP A 42 16.39 15.13 -27.66
N ASN A 43 15.22 15.75 -27.49
CA ASN A 43 14.65 16.14 -26.20
C ASN A 43 13.70 15.08 -25.59
N SER A 44 13.71 13.86 -26.10
CA SER A 44 12.84 12.76 -25.68
C SER A 44 13.66 11.55 -25.20
N VAL A 45 13.03 10.68 -24.41
CA VAL A 45 13.67 9.51 -23.81
C VAL A 45 12.83 8.26 -23.99
N SER A 46 13.46 7.12 -24.26
CA SER A 46 12.79 5.82 -24.36
C SER A 46 12.63 5.14 -22.98
N ASP A 47 13.59 5.35 -22.08
CA ASP A 47 13.57 4.84 -20.70
C ASP A 47 14.16 5.90 -19.76
N THR A 48 13.59 6.01 -18.56
CA THR A 48 14.07 6.88 -17.49
C THR A 48 13.99 6.14 -16.18
N ARG A 49 15.10 6.07 -15.45
CA ARG A 49 15.16 5.39 -14.14
C ARG A 49 15.73 6.33 -13.10
N ASN A 50 15.12 6.33 -11.91
CA ASN A 50 15.52 7.20 -10.81
C ASN A 50 15.57 8.69 -11.21
N VAL A 51 14.62 9.13 -12.04
CA VAL A 51 14.45 10.52 -12.46
C VAL A 51 13.22 11.11 -11.78
N LEU A 52 13.30 12.37 -11.40
CA LEU A 52 12.21 13.20 -10.92
C LEU A 52 11.97 14.31 -11.95
N PHE A 53 10.72 14.49 -12.35
CA PHE A 53 10.26 15.59 -13.19
C PHE A 53 9.50 16.59 -12.30
N ASP A 54 10.24 17.32 -11.46
CA ASP A 54 9.69 18.31 -10.53
C ASP A 54 10.12 19.71 -10.99
N GLY A 55 9.67 20.10 -12.19
CA GLY A 55 10.05 21.33 -12.87
C GLY A 55 9.59 21.33 -14.34
N ILE A 56 9.57 22.50 -14.97
CA ILE A 56 9.00 22.64 -16.33
C ILE A 56 9.88 21.93 -17.38
N TYR A 57 11.21 21.82 -17.19
CA TYR A 57 12.11 21.28 -18.23
C TYR A 57 13.35 20.53 -17.73
N ILE A 58 13.48 20.26 -16.42
CA ILE A 58 14.70 19.65 -15.87
C ILE A 58 14.35 18.28 -15.27
N ALA A 59 15.00 17.25 -15.81
CA ALA A 59 15.04 15.96 -15.16
C ALA A 59 16.10 15.99 -14.07
N GLU A 60 15.66 15.81 -12.83
CA GLU A 60 16.55 15.72 -11.69
C GLU A 60 16.73 14.27 -11.27
N LYS A 61 17.87 13.94 -10.67
CA LYS A 61 18.04 12.65 -10.01
C LYS A 61 17.01 12.53 -8.88
N ARG A 62 16.28 11.42 -8.82
CA ARG A 62 15.35 11.13 -7.72
C ARG A 62 16.11 11.25 -6.41
N LYS A 63 15.56 12.03 -5.48
CA LYS A 63 16.10 12.18 -4.13
C LYS A 63 16.34 10.80 -3.52
N GLY A 64 17.45 10.67 -2.80
CA GLY A 64 17.78 9.43 -2.09
C GLY A 64 16.65 9.00 -1.15
N MET A 65 16.62 7.72 -0.80
CA MET A 65 15.68 7.21 0.18
C MET A 65 16.39 6.99 1.51
N THR A 66 15.76 7.42 2.60
CA THR A 66 16.19 7.06 3.95
C THR A 66 15.38 5.87 4.41
N LYS A 67 16.06 4.81 4.87
CA LYS A 67 15.39 3.67 5.51
C LYS A 67 14.85 4.14 6.86
N LEU A 68 13.53 4.07 7.03
CA LEU A 68 12.88 4.52 8.26
C LEU A 68 13.04 3.50 9.40
N ASN A 69 12.87 2.22 9.11
CA ASN A 69 12.96 1.16 10.09
C ASN A 69 14.29 0.41 9.95
N THR A 70 15.11 0.44 11.00
CA THR A 70 16.38 -0.30 10.99
C THR A 70 16.14 -1.80 11.15
N THR A 71 15.18 -2.19 11.98
CA THR A 71 14.71 -3.55 12.21
C THR A 71 13.62 -3.95 11.20
N ALA A 72 13.54 -5.25 10.90
CA ALA A 72 12.48 -5.80 10.06
C ALA A 72 11.15 -5.81 10.82
N VAL A 73 10.12 -5.21 10.24
CA VAL A 73 8.74 -5.32 10.74
C VAL A 73 8.23 -6.75 10.48
N GLY A 74 7.38 -7.30 11.34
CA GLY A 74 6.83 -8.65 11.12
C GLY A 74 7.83 -9.80 11.28
N GLY A 75 8.98 -9.57 11.93
CA GLY A 75 10.03 -10.58 12.02
C GLY A 75 10.64 -10.98 10.67
N GLY A 76 10.49 -10.13 9.64
CA GLY A 76 10.92 -10.41 8.27
C GLY A 76 9.87 -11.08 7.39
N SER A 77 8.65 -11.29 7.90
CA SER A 77 7.51 -11.71 7.08
C SER A 77 7.21 -10.67 6.00
N ALA A 78 6.69 -11.10 4.86
CA ALA A 78 6.28 -10.19 3.79
C ALA A 78 5.20 -9.20 4.29
N ILE A 79 5.28 -7.97 3.82
CA ILE A 79 4.19 -7.00 3.99
C ILE A 79 3.19 -7.31 2.88
N VAL A 80 1.97 -7.69 3.27
CA VAL A 80 0.92 -8.09 2.33
C VAL A 80 0.04 -6.92 1.92
N THR A 81 -0.17 -5.96 2.83
CA THR A 81 -1.03 -4.80 2.65
C THR A 81 -0.46 -3.63 3.45
N GLN A 82 -0.58 -2.41 2.94
CA GLN A 82 -0.22 -1.18 3.66
C GLN A 82 -1.12 -0.01 3.24
N GLY A 83 -1.25 0.99 4.10
CA GLY A 83 -1.92 2.24 3.77
C GLY A 83 -1.94 3.25 4.90
N GLU A 84 -2.54 4.40 4.63
CA GLU A 84 -2.57 5.52 5.58
C GLU A 84 -3.94 5.62 6.24
N TYR A 85 -3.94 5.74 7.57
CA TYR A 85 -5.12 6.06 8.36
C TYR A 85 -5.02 7.51 8.85
N ARG A 86 -5.94 8.37 8.37
CA ARG A 86 -6.07 9.76 8.81
C ARG A 86 -7.25 9.91 9.75
N GLN A 87 -7.01 10.45 10.94
CA GLN A 87 -8.06 10.87 11.86
C GLN A 87 -8.60 12.26 11.51
N SER A 88 -9.79 12.58 12.02
CA SER A 88 -10.43 13.90 11.83
C SER A 88 -9.64 15.06 12.44
N ASP A 89 -8.77 14.81 13.41
CA ASP A 89 -7.87 15.80 14.02
C ASP A 89 -6.61 16.07 13.18
N GLY A 90 -6.42 15.35 12.07
CA GLY A 90 -5.26 15.46 11.18
C GLY A 90 -4.12 14.49 11.52
N THR A 91 -4.21 13.75 12.63
CA THR A 91 -3.25 12.71 12.99
C THR A 91 -3.22 11.62 11.92
N ARG A 92 -2.01 11.20 11.52
CA ARG A 92 -1.80 10.20 10.47
C ARG A 92 -1.02 9.01 10.99
N TYR A 93 -1.59 7.84 10.77
CA TYR A 93 -0.94 6.57 11.02
C TYR A 93 -0.59 5.90 9.70
N HIS A 94 0.61 5.33 9.64
CA HIS A 94 0.93 4.36 8.60
C HIS A 94 0.60 2.98 9.14
N MET A 95 -0.26 2.26 8.43
CA MET A 95 -0.75 0.94 8.78
C MET A 95 -0.15 -0.07 7.82
N LEU A 96 0.26 -1.23 8.32
CA LEU A 96 0.65 -2.35 7.48
C LEU A 96 0.24 -3.68 8.11
N ALA A 97 0.02 -4.67 7.27
CA ALA A 97 -0.20 -6.04 7.68
C ALA A 97 0.99 -6.92 7.27
N SER A 98 1.46 -7.74 8.20
CA SER A 98 2.54 -8.70 7.98
C SER A 98 2.36 -9.92 8.88
N GLY A 99 2.41 -11.12 8.29
CA GLY A 99 2.06 -12.35 8.99
C GLY A 99 0.65 -12.29 9.57
N THR A 100 0.49 -12.61 10.85
CA THR A 100 -0.79 -12.52 11.57
C THR A 100 -1.01 -11.15 12.23
N SER A 101 -0.13 -10.18 11.97
CA SER A 101 -0.10 -8.93 12.72
C SER A 101 -0.44 -7.71 11.87
N LEU A 102 -1.26 -6.83 12.43
CA LEU A 102 -1.43 -5.46 11.99
C LEU A 102 -0.49 -4.58 12.79
N TYR A 103 0.25 -3.71 12.12
CA TYR A 103 1.14 -2.74 12.71
C TYR A 103 0.67 -1.33 12.41
N SER A 104 0.86 -0.45 13.37
CA SER A 104 0.62 0.99 13.23
C SER A 104 1.87 1.76 13.61
N ARG A 105 2.05 2.94 13.02
CA ARG A 105 3.01 3.94 13.50
C ARG A 105 2.46 5.34 13.30
N LEU A 106 2.84 6.25 14.17
CA LEU A 106 2.74 7.67 13.88
C LEU A 106 3.85 8.07 12.90
N SER A 107 3.66 9.20 12.22
CA SER A 107 4.72 9.75 11.37
C SER A 107 5.99 9.98 12.20
N GLY A 108 7.12 9.43 11.74
CA GLY A 108 8.41 9.51 12.43
C GLY A 108 8.63 8.54 13.60
N SER A 109 7.68 7.67 13.94
CA SER A 109 7.86 6.65 14.98
C SER A 109 8.15 5.26 14.40
N GLU A 110 8.62 4.36 15.27
CA GLU A 110 8.68 2.93 14.99
C GLU A 110 7.27 2.30 14.89
N PHE A 111 7.18 1.17 14.21
CA PHE A 111 5.96 0.37 14.13
C PHE A 111 5.71 -0.38 15.44
N THR A 112 4.48 -0.30 15.92
CA THR A 112 3.95 -1.06 17.06
C THR A 112 2.92 -2.06 16.59
N VAL A 113 2.80 -3.19 17.28
CA VAL A 113 1.74 -4.18 17.00
C VAL A 113 0.41 -3.61 17.47
N THR A 114 -0.53 -3.48 16.55
CA THR A 114 -1.93 -3.10 16.82
C THR A 114 -2.75 -4.33 17.20
N THR A 115 -2.63 -5.41 16.43
CA THR A 115 -3.19 -6.73 16.75
C THR A 115 -2.33 -7.82 16.13
N ASN A 116 -2.33 -9.03 16.71
CA ASN A 116 -1.57 -10.21 16.28
C ASN A 116 -2.47 -11.40 15.89
N THR A 117 -3.72 -11.09 15.54
CA THR A 117 -4.82 -12.04 15.44
C THR A 117 -5.35 -12.17 14.02
N LEU A 118 -4.69 -11.60 13.01
CA LEU A 118 -5.09 -11.74 11.62
C LEU A 118 -4.78 -13.14 11.09
N SER A 119 -5.57 -13.57 10.12
CA SER A 119 -5.33 -14.75 9.31
C SER A 119 -4.34 -14.42 8.19
N THR A 120 -3.58 -15.43 7.77
CA THR A 120 -2.68 -15.36 6.61
C THR A 120 -3.28 -16.00 5.36
N THR A 121 -4.52 -16.49 5.44
CA THR A 121 -5.19 -17.22 4.34
C THR A 121 -5.44 -16.30 3.14
N TYR A 122 -5.84 -15.06 3.41
CA TYR A 122 -6.08 -14.04 2.40
C TYR A 122 -5.36 -12.74 2.78
N PRO A 123 -4.93 -11.92 1.81
CA PRO A 123 -4.47 -10.57 2.10
C PRO A 123 -5.60 -9.77 2.77
N PRO A 124 -5.32 -9.09 3.89
CA PRO A 124 -6.33 -8.29 4.55
C PRO A 124 -6.65 -7.04 3.74
N ASP A 125 -7.91 -6.63 3.82
CA ASP A 125 -8.45 -5.40 3.26
C ASP A 125 -8.85 -4.45 4.40
N PHE A 126 -8.79 -3.14 4.16
CA PHE A 126 -9.06 -2.17 5.22
C PHE A 126 -9.69 -0.88 4.69
N VAL A 127 -10.44 -0.24 5.58
CA VAL A 127 -11.01 1.09 5.34
C VAL A 127 -10.90 1.95 6.59
N VAL A 128 -11.00 3.26 6.38
CA VAL A 128 -11.15 4.24 7.44
C VAL A 128 -12.58 4.74 7.42
N TYR A 129 -13.28 4.60 8.55
CA TYR A 129 -14.67 5.04 8.70
C TYR A 129 -14.92 5.56 10.11
N MET A 130 -15.52 6.74 10.23
CA MET A 130 -15.88 7.37 11.52
C MET A 130 -14.74 7.38 12.56
N ASN A 131 -13.52 7.78 12.17
CA ASN A 131 -12.32 7.74 13.03
C ASN A 131 -11.98 6.35 13.60
N THR A 132 -12.29 5.31 12.84
CA THR A 132 -11.81 3.96 13.10
C THR A 132 -11.17 3.41 11.85
N PHE A 133 -10.13 2.60 12.07
CA PHE A 133 -9.53 1.78 11.03
C PHE A 133 -10.12 0.37 11.14
N THR A 134 -10.88 -0.06 10.15
CA THR A 134 -11.49 -1.39 10.12
C THR A 134 -10.73 -2.28 9.16
N VAL A 135 -10.37 -3.48 9.61
CA VAL A 135 -9.65 -4.50 8.83
C VAL A 135 -10.44 -5.80 8.80
N VAL A 136 -10.38 -6.46 7.64
CA VAL A 136 -11.02 -7.75 7.38
C VAL A 136 -10.02 -8.68 6.69
N ASP A 137 -10.06 -9.98 6.98
CA ASP A 137 -9.08 -10.96 6.48
C ASP A 137 -9.72 -12.24 5.90
N GLY A 138 -11.05 -12.27 5.77
CA GLY A 138 -11.81 -13.38 5.22
C GLY A 138 -11.87 -14.65 6.08
N VAL A 139 -11.39 -14.61 7.33
CA VAL A 139 -11.39 -15.77 8.24
C VAL A 139 -11.78 -15.40 9.66
N ASN A 140 -11.23 -14.31 10.20
CA ASN A 140 -11.60 -13.82 11.51
C ASN A 140 -12.71 -12.79 11.40
N ASN A 141 -13.37 -12.54 12.54
CA ASN A 141 -14.31 -11.44 12.64
C ASN A 141 -13.63 -10.09 12.36
N MET A 142 -14.41 -9.15 11.83
CA MET A 142 -13.95 -7.81 11.52
C MET A 142 -13.40 -7.12 12.76
N LYS A 143 -12.24 -6.48 12.62
CA LYS A 143 -11.60 -5.75 13.72
C LYS A 143 -11.53 -4.28 13.39
N SER A 144 -11.85 -3.45 14.36
CA SER A 144 -11.68 -2.00 14.29
C SER A 144 -10.67 -1.53 15.32
N TRP A 145 -9.98 -0.46 14.99
CA TRP A 145 -9.03 0.20 15.87
C TRP A 145 -9.30 1.70 15.91
N ASP A 146 -9.46 2.24 17.11
CA ASP A 146 -9.79 3.64 17.37
C ASP A 146 -8.59 4.47 17.84
N THR A 147 -7.37 3.99 17.61
CA THR A 147 -6.08 4.48 18.14
C THR A 147 -5.73 4.11 19.56
N SER A 148 -6.69 3.65 20.36
CA SER A 148 -6.46 3.21 21.74
C SER A 148 -6.62 1.70 21.90
N THR A 149 -7.67 1.14 21.32
CA THR A 149 -8.05 -0.25 21.52
C THR A 149 -8.45 -0.91 20.21
N VAL A 150 -8.14 -2.19 20.09
CA VAL A 150 -8.68 -3.04 19.03
C VAL A 150 -9.92 -3.74 19.58
N PHE A 151 -11.02 -3.65 18.83
CA PHE A 151 -12.27 -4.29 19.19
C PHE A 151 -12.86 -5.01 17.96
N THR A 152 -13.75 -5.96 18.22
CA THR A 152 -14.51 -6.64 17.17
C THR A 152 -15.60 -5.70 16.68
N GLN A 153 -15.57 -5.33 15.40
CA GLN A 153 -16.54 -4.42 14.78
C GLN A 153 -17.90 -5.10 14.61
N ASP A 154 -17.89 -6.38 14.25
CA ASP A 154 -19.05 -7.26 14.18
C ASP A 154 -18.58 -8.70 14.43
N ALA A 155 -19.34 -9.45 15.22
CA ALA A 155 -18.99 -10.81 15.64
C ALA A 155 -19.62 -11.92 14.78
N THR A 156 -20.39 -11.55 13.76
CA THR A 156 -21.17 -12.46 12.92
C THR A 156 -20.43 -12.80 11.64
N TYR A 157 -19.90 -11.78 10.97
CA TYR A 157 -19.32 -11.88 9.64
C TYR A 157 -17.79 -11.93 9.68
N GLN A 158 -17.23 -12.63 8.71
CA GLN A 158 -15.81 -12.85 8.42
C GLN A 158 -15.53 -12.50 6.93
N PRO A 159 -15.78 -11.25 6.51
CA PRO A 159 -15.69 -10.87 5.11
C PRO A 159 -14.24 -10.77 4.63
N ARG A 160 -14.05 -10.93 3.33
CA ARG A 160 -12.75 -10.76 2.67
C ARG A 160 -12.50 -9.33 2.20
N TYR A 161 -13.56 -8.61 1.86
CA TYR A 161 -13.48 -7.28 1.27
C TYR A 161 -14.29 -6.30 2.08
N ILE A 162 -13.82 -5.06 2.17
CA ILE A 162 -14.50 -3.99 2.87
C ILE A 162 -14.38 -2.66 2.12
N HIS A 163 -15.48 -1.91 2.05
CA HIS A 163 -15.50 -0.61 1.41
C HIS A 163 -16.41 0.39 2.14
N VAL A 164 -16.16 1.68 1.98
CA VAL A 164 -17.05 2.73 2.49
C VAL A 164 -17.81 3.33 1.31
N TRP A 165 -19.13 3.29 1.35
CA TRP A 165 -19.97 3.97 0.37
C TRP A 165 -21.26 4.48 1.00
N GLN A 166 -21.63 5.72 0.69
CA GLN A 166 -22.79 6.40 1.24
C GLN A 166 -22.88 6.38 2.78
N ILE A 167 -21.75 6.62 3.46
CA ILE A 167 -21.67 6.68 4.93
C ILE A 167 -22.15 5.35 5.57
N ARG A 168 -21.71 4.25 4.96
CA ARG A 168 -21.94 2.88 5.43
C ARG A 168 -20.71 2.04 5.13
N LEU A 169 -20.49 1.02 5.95
CA LEU A 169 -19.54 -0.04 5.63
C LEU A 169 -20.22 -1.07 4.75
N TRP A 170 -19.53 -1.46 3.69
CA TRP A 170 -19.93 -2.50 2.76
C TRP A 170 -18.94 -3.64 2.88
N ILE A 171 -19.45 -4.86 2.98
CA ILE A 171 -18.66 -6.08 3.11
C ILE A 171 -19.04 -7.08 2.03
N ALA A 172 -18.06 -7.89 1.64
CA ALA A 172 -18.24 -8.92 0.61
C ALA A 172 -17.32 -10.13 0.82
N GLY A 173 -17.64 -11.23 0.14
CA GLY A 173 -16.84 -12.46 0.20
C GLY A 173 -16.84 -13.09 1.58
N ASP A 174 -18.00 -13.03 2.25
CA ASP A 174 -18.20 -13.57 3.58
C ASP A 174 -18.49 -15.08 3.52
N THR A 175 -17.84 -15.86 4.38
CA THR A 175 -18.01 -17.33 4.38
C THR A 175 -19.22 -17.79 5.20
N THR A 176 -19.78 -16.93 6.04
CA THR A 176 -20.95 -17.24 6.89
C THR A 176 -22.27 -17.00 6.13
N ASP A 177 -22.35 -15.94 5.34
CA ASP A 177 -23.56 -15.48 4.67
C ASP A 177 -23.57 -15.74 3.15
N GLY A 178 -22.41 -16.06 2.56
CA GLY A 178 -22.28 -16.43 1.15
C GLY A 178 -21.30 -15.55 0.39
N LEU A 179 -20.51 -16.15 -0.50
CA LEU A 179 -19.42 -15.48 -1.21
C LEU A 179 -19.90 -14.53 -2.32
N SER A 180 -21.18 -14.62 -2.69
CA SER A 180 -21.86 -13.88 -3.76
C SER A 180 -22.68 -12.69 -3.26
N LYS A 181 -22.66 -12.42 -1.96
CA LYS A 181 -23.46 -11.35 -1.35
C LYS A 181 -22.63 -10.12 -1.07
N LEU A 182 -23.24 -8.96 -1.31
CA LEU A 182 -22.82 -7.68 -0.74
C LEU A 182 -23.74 -7.33 0.40
N ARG A 183 -23.17 -6.89 1.51
CA ARG A 183 -23.94 -6.47 2.68
C ARG A 183 -23.46 -5.10 3.14
N CYS A 184 -24.37 -4.23 3.54
CA CYS A 184 -24.02 -2.93 4.10
C CYS A 184 -24.51 -2.78 5.55
N SER A 185 -23.75 -2.02 6.34
CA SER A 185 -24.10 -1.69 7.70
C SER A 185 -25.26 -0.70 7.77
N GLU A 186 -25.84 -0.51 8.95
CA GLU A 186 -26.77 0.60 9.20
C GLU A 186 -26.06 1.94 8.95
N PHE A 187 -26.84 2.95 8.56
CA PHE A 187 -26.35 4.31 8.41
C PHE A 187 -25.79 4.85 9.74
N LEU A 188 -24.54 5.31 9.73
CA LEU A 188 -23.80 5.80 10.92
C LEU A 188 -23.56 4.77 12.04
N ASP A 189 -23.94 3.50 11.86
CA ASP A 189 -23.58 2.43 12.78
C ASP A 189 -22.84 1.32 12.00
N PRO A 190 -21.48 1.32 12.04
CA PRO A 190 -20.68 0.31 11.36
C PRO A 190 -20.74 -1.09 11.98
N SER A 191 -21.40 -1.24 13.13
CA SER A 191 -21.51 -2.53 13.85
C SER A 191 -22.82 -3.26 13.58
N ASP A 192 -23.86 -2.55 13.13
CA ASP A 192 -25.15 -3.18 12.85
C ASP A 192 -25.26 -3.60 11.38
N TYR A 193 -25.51 -4.89 11.19
CA TYR A 193 -25.73 -5.55 9.91
C TYR A 193 -27.02 -6.39 9.91
N ALA A 194 -27.84 -6.30 10.96
CA ALA A 194 -29.06 -7.08 11.11
C ALA A 194 -30.14 -6.59 10.15
N ILE A 195 -30.75 -7.52 9.40
CA ILE A 195 -31.82 -7.17 8.47
C ILE A 195 -33.15 -7.10 9.22
N ALA A 196 -33.70 -5.89 9.27
CA ALA A 196 -34.99 -5.64 9.89
C ALA A 196 -36.12 -6.29 9.07
N ALA A 197 -37.13 -6.83 9.78
CA ALA A 197 -38.32 -7.39 9.14
C ALA A 197 -39.15 -6.34 8.37
N ASN A 198 -39.09 -5.08 8.80
CA ASN A 198 -39.75 -3.94 8.17
C ASN A 198 -38.71 -2.83 7.94
N PRO A 199 -37.93 -2.90 6.85
CA PRO A 199 -36.77 -2.03 6.66
C PRO A 199 -37.17 -0.57 6.44
N VAL A 200 -36.43 0.34 7.06
CA VAL A 200 -36.44 1.79 6.79
C VAL A 200 -35.15 2.23 6.11
N ALA A 201 -35.10 3.46 5.59
CA ALA A 201 -33.99 3.95 4.76
C ALA A 201 -32.59 3.91 5.42
N LYS A 202 -32.51 3.84 6.75
CA LYS A 202 -31.24 3.75 7.50
C LYS A 202 -30.78 2.31 7.73
N ASP A 203 -31.66 1.33 7.61
CA ASP A 203 -31.36 -0.05 8.01
C ASP A 203 -30.30 -0.69 7.13
N PRO A 204 -29.63 -1.75 7.61
CA PRO A 204 -28.74 -2.59 6.82
C PRO A 204 -29.44 -3.19 5.59
N ALA A 205 -28.68 -3.50 4.54
CA ALA A 205 -29.19 -4.15 3.34
C ALA A 205 -28.24 -5.24 2.83
N VAL A 206 -28.80 -6.20 2.10
CA VAL A 206 -28.07 -7.28 1.43
C VAL A 206 -28.46 -7.29 -0.04
N PHE A 207 -27.47 -7.50 -0.90
CA PHE A 207 -27.62 -7.63 -2.34
C PHE A 207 -27.00 -8.95 -2.77
N ASP A 208 -27.82 -9.84 -3.31
CA ASP A 208 -27.36 -11.06 -3.94
C ASP A 208 -26.87 -10.72 -5.36
N ILE A 209 -25.57 -10.86 -5.61
CA ILE A 209 -24.99 -10.59 -6.93
C ILE A 209 -25.27 -11.75 -7.89
N ASN A 210 -25.41 -12.95 -7.35
CA ASN A 210 -25.86 -14.13 -8.07
C ASN A 210 -26.64 -15.05 -7.11
N SER A 211 -27.41 -15.98 -7.68
CA SER A 211 -28.14 -17.01 -6.93
C SER A 211 -27.29 -18.24 -6.59
N GLU A 212 -25.99 -18.23 -6.91
CA GLU A 212 -25.08 -19.37 -6.72
C GLU A 212 -24.01 -19.00 -5.69
N ASP A 213 -24.24 -19.35 -4.42
CA ASP A 213 -23.38 -19.03 -3.27
C ASP A 213 -21.91 -19.49 -3.41
N GLY A 214 -21.59 -20.32 -4.40
CA GLY A 214 -20.22 -20.75 -4.73
C GLY A 214 -19.43 -19.79 -5.63
N GLN A 215 -20.08 -18.85 -6.31
CA GLN A 215 -19.42 -17.90 -7.19
C GLN A 215 -18.98 -16.65 -6.41
N ARG A 216 -17.67 -16.54 -6.20
CA ARG A 216 -17.07 -15.38 -5.52
C ARG A 216 -17.20 -14.10 -6.33
N ILE A 217 -17.42 -12.99 -5.65
CA ILE A 217 -17.23 -11.65 -6.22
C ILE A 217 -15.75 -11.47 -6.55
N ILE A 218 -15.43 -11.07 -7.79
CA ILE A 218 -14.07 -10.78 -8.25
C ILE A 218 -14.00 -9.29 -8.59
N CYS A 219 -13.22 -8.55 -7.81
CA CYS A 219 -12.86 -7.19 -8.15
C CYS A 219 -11.61 -7.22 -9.02
N HIS A 220 -11.70 -6.71 -10.25
CA HIS A 220 -10.51 -6.44 -11.08
C HIS A 220 -9.92 -5.10 -10.64
N THR A 221 -8.73 -5.14 -10.05
CA THR A 221 -7.91 -3.97 -9.70
C THR A 221 -7.05 -3.54 -10.87
#